data_AF-A0ABD4TU99-F1
#
_entry.id   AF-A0ABD4TU99-F1
#
_cell.length_a   1.000
_cell.length_b   1.000
_cell.length_c   1.000
_cell.angle_alpha   90.00
_cell.angle_beta   90.00
_cell.angle_gamma   90.00
#
_symmetry.space_group_name_H-M   'P 1'
#
loop_
_entity.id
_entity.type
_entity.pdbx_description
1 polymer ?
#
loop_
_entity_poly.entity_id
_entity_poly.type
_entity_poly.pdbx_seq_one_letter_code
_entity_poly.pdbx_strand_id
1 'polypeptide(L)'
;MHKSVTRMKRHQLKSLLRWVFPSFKPHPAILTAIFAFTAAFSFMAETIMGTFSDRVMEPSSTIVLLVLMVSLALCGIFPPYFESLFILLSSIYFGLFGSLTTPTLGIYVLVGVWLVRSWIIPGLLLLLVTEISLTAVSPHPSLQAIGAVFGSGVTIALGLAIRYFRLKTTKANTQAEHSRRQTEQARR
;
A
#
# COMPACT_ATOMS: atom_id res chain seq x y z
N MET A 1 -36.54 1.73 -22.22
CA MET A 1 -35.82 2.78 -21.46
C MET A 1 -34.95 2.26 -20.30
N HIS A 2 -35.21 1.10 -19.68
CA HIS A 2 -34.42 0.61 -18.52
C HIS A 2 -32.95 0.23 -18.80
N LYS A 3 -32.60 -0.17 -20.03
CA LYS A 3 -31.22 -0.56 -20.42
C LYS A 3 -30.25 0.63 -20.57
N SER A 4 -30.73 1.85 -20.81
CA SER A 4 -29.85 3.03 -20.96
C SER A 4 -29.43 3.60 -19.60
N VAL A 5 -30.33 3.61 -18.62
CA VAL A 5 -30.08 4.10 -17.25
C VAL A 5 -29.03 3.23 -16.53
N THR A 6 -29.08 1.91 -16.72
CA THR A 6 -28.09 0.97 -16.16
C THR A 6 -26.71 1.10 -16.80
N ARG A 7 -26.63 1.39 -18.11
CA ARG A 7 -25.35 1.71 -18.78
C ARG A 7 -24.75 3.03 -18.28
N MET A 8 -25.58 4.05 -18.06
CA MET A 8 -25.14 5.36 -17.59
C MET A 8 -24.56 5.30 -16.17
N LYS A 9 -25.23 4.57 -15.25
CA LYS A 9 -24.70 4.31 -13.89
C LYS A 9 -23.39 3.53 -13.91
N ARG A 10 -23.23 2.54 -14.80
CA ARG A 10 -21.97 1.79 -14.96
C ARG A 10 -20.81 2.67 -15.43
N HIS A 11 -21.08 3.61 -16.33
CA HIS A 11 -20.05 4.50 -16.87
C HIS A 11 -19.61 5.55 -15.85
N GLN A 12 -20.57 6.10 -15.10
CA GLN A 12 -20.33 7.00 -13.96
C GLN A 12 -19.56 6.28 -12.85
N LEU A 13 -19.95 5.06 -12.49
CA LEU A 13 -19.24 4.23 -11.50
C LEU A 13 -17.82 3.90 -11.96
N LYS A 14 -17.62 3.55 -13.24
CA LYS A 14 -16.27 3.31 -13.80
C LYS A 14 -15.44 4.58 -13.88
N SER A 15 -16.07 5.74 -14.07
CA SER A 15 -15.39 7.04 -14.08
C SER A 15 -14.95 7.43 -12.67
N LEU A 16 -15.86 7.33 -11.70
CA LEU A 16 -15.56 7.50 -10.27
C LEU A 16 -14.50 6.50 -9.82
N LEU A 17 -14.61 5.21 -10.17
CA LEU A 17 -13.57 4.24 -9.86
C LEU A 17 -12.25 4.55 -10.56
N ARG A 18 -12.22 5.18 -11.74
CA ARG A 18 -10.95 5.58 -12.38
C ARG A 18 -10.35 6.84 -11.77
N TRP A 19 -11.21 7.71 -11.24
CA TRP A 19 -10.82 8.92 -10.54
C TRP A 19 -10.32 8.60 -9.12
N VAL A 20 -11.00 7.68 -8.44
CA VAL A 20 -10.61 7.11 -7.15
C VAL A 20 -9.45 6.15 -7.34
N PHE A 21 -9.42 5.29 -8.35
CA PHE A 21 -8.31 4.35 -8.60
C PHE A 21 -7.69 4.63 -9.97
N PRO A 22 -6.72 5.56 -10.07
CA PRO A 22 -5.99 5.77 -11.30
C PRO A 22 -5.32 4.47 -11.74
N SER A 23 -5.47 4.13 -13.03
CA SER A 23 -4.95 2.88 -13.59
C SER A 23 -3.45 2.81 -13.42
N PHE A 24 -3.01 1.94 -12.52
CA PHE A 24 -1.61 1.66 -12.26
C PHE A 24 -1.24 0.37 -13.00
N LYS A 25 -0.29 0.47 -13.92
CA LYS A 25 0.34 -0.69 -14.58
C LYS A 25 1.79 -0.83 -14.08
N PRO A 26 2.04 -1.19 -12.81
CA PRO A 26 3.32 -1.76 -12.43
C PRO A 26 3.39 -3.15 -13.05
N HIS A 27 4.59 -3.72 -13.18
CA HIS A 27 4.66 -5.15 -13.46
C HIS A 27 4.06 -5.88 -12.25
N PRO A 28 2.94 -6.62 -12.38
CA PRO A 28 2.24 -7.21 -11.24
C PRO A 28 3.17 -8.09 -10.39
N ALA A 29 4.13 -8.77 -11.04
CA ALA A 29 5.16 -9.57 -10.39
C ALA A 29 6.00 -8.80 -9.35
N ILE A 30 6.43 -7.57 -9.65
CA ILE A 30 7.26 -6.76 -8.73
C ILE A 30 6.44 -6.37 -7.50
N LEU A 31 5.17 -5.99 -7.73
CA LEU A 31 4.29 -5.59 -6.64
C LEU A 31 3.99 -6.76 -5.71
N THR A 32 3.67 -7.92 -6.28
CA THR A 32 3.46 -9.16 -5.52
C THR A 32 4.71 -9.58 -4.76
N ALA A 33 5.90 -9.45 -5.37
CA ALA A 33 7.15 -9.76 -4.68
C ALA A 33 7.37 -8.85 -3.45
N ILE A 34 7.15 -7.53 -3.59
CA ILE A 34 7.29 -6.58 -2.47
C ILE A 34 6.32 -6.93 -1.33
N PHE A 35 5.04 -7.15 -1.64
CA PHE A 35 4.04 -7.47 -0.62
C PHE A 35 4.27 -8.83 0.03
N ALA A 36 4.58 -9.87 -0.76
CA ALA A 36 4.88 -11.20 -0.24
C ALA A 36 6.14 -11.20 0.63
N PHE A 37 7.19 -10.50 0.21
CA PHE A 37 8.41 -10.35 1.01
C PHE A 37 8.13 -9.61 2.32
N THR A 38 7.36 -8.52 2.27
CA THR A 38 6.97 -7.77 3.47
C THR A 38 6.15 -8.62 4.43
N ALA A 39 5.22 -9.42 3.91
CA ALA A 39 4.42 -10.35 4.70
C ALA A 39 5.27 -11.43 5.37
N ALA A 40 6.18 -12.06 4.61
CA ALA A 40 7.08 -13.09 5.13
C ALA A 40 8.03 -12.51 6.21
N PHE A 41 8.61 -11.33 5.94
CA PHE A 41 9.47 -10.65 6.89
C PHE A 41 8.73 -10.27 8.18
N SER A 42 7.53 -9.70 8.07
CA SER A 42 6.72 -9.31 9.24
C SER A 42 6.30 -10.52 10.07
N PHE A 43 5.90 -11.61 9.41
CA PHE A 43 5.57 -12.87 10.07
C PHE A 43 6.77 -13.45 10.82
N MET A 44 7.94 -13.47 10.18
CA MET A 44 9.18 -13.97 10.77
C MET A 44 9.63 -13.10 11.95
N ALA A 45 9.56 -11.77 11.83
CA ALA A 45 9.95 -10.85 12.89
C ALA A 45 9.09 -11.05 14.15
N GLU A 46 7.77 -11.17 13.99
CA GLU A 46 6.84 -11.42 15.10
C GLU A 46 7.02 -12.79 15.74
N THR A 47 7.20 -13.85 14.95
CA THR A 47 7.45 -15.20 15.49
C THR A 47 8.77 -15.26 16.26
N ILE A 48 9.82 -14.60 15.76
CA ILE A 48 11.10 -14.50 16.48
C ILE A 48 10.93 -13.73 17.79
N MET A 49 10.36 -12.52 17.75
CA MET A 49 10.15 -11.71 18.96
C MET A 49 9.27 -12.41 19.99
N GLY A 50 8.20 -13.10 19.55
CA GLY A 50 7.33 -13.89 20.41
C GLY A 50 7.97 -15.15 20.99
N THR A 51 9.06 -15.66 20.39
CA THR A 51 9.82 -16.79 20.94
C THR A 51 10.83 -16.33 22.00
N PHE A 52 11.38 -15.12 21.87
CA PHE A 52 12.38 -14.57 22.80
C PHE A 52 11.78 -13.78 23.96
N SER A 53 10.58 -13.22 23.78
CA SER A 53 9.79 -12.66 24.87
C SER A 53 8.97 -13.81 25.44
N ASP A 54 9.01 -14.09 26.75
CA ASP A 54 8.24 -15.15 27.46
C ASP A 54 6.69 -15.04 27.31
N ARG A 55 6.20 -14.25 26.35
CA ARG A 55 4.83 -14.20 25.90
C ARG A 55 4.53 -15.52 25.16
N VAL A 56 3.95 -16.47 25.88
CA VAL A 56 3.26 -17.61 25.26
C VAL A 56 2.24 -17.04 24.28
N MET A 57 2.53 -17.09 22.97
CA MET A 57 1.57 -16.68 21.95
C MET A 57 0.37 -17.61 22.03
N GLU A 58 -0.79 -17.07 22.40
CA GLU A 58 -2.04 -17.83 22.33
C GLU A 58 -2.27 -18.31 20.89
N PRO A 59 -2.77 -19.53 20.66
CA PRO A 59 -2.99 -20.06 19.31
C PRO A 59 -3.91 -19.18 18.44
N SER A 60 -4.84 -18.47 19.07
CA SER A 60 -5.73 -17.48 18.47
C SER A 60 -4.95 -16.32 17.83
N SER A 61 -3.89 -15.85 18.48
CA SER A 61 -3.06 -14.73 18.01
C SER A 61 -2.27 -15.09 16.75
N THR A 62 -1.76 -16.32 16.65
CA THR A 62 -1.00 -16.81 15.49
C THR A 62 -1.88 -16.97 14.25
N ILE A 63 -3.12 -17.44 14.41
CA ILE A 63 -4.08 -17.56 13.30
C ILE A 63 -4.42 -16.18 12.75
N VAL A 64 -4.72 -15.22 13.62
CA VAL A 64 -5.04 -13.84 13.19
C VAL A 64 -3.85 -13.20 12.48
N LEU A 65 -2.64 -13.39 13.01
CA LEU A 65 -1.40 -12.94 12.38
C LEU A 65 -1.24 -13.53 10.96
N LEU A 66 -1.44 -14.84 10.81
CA LEU A 66 -1.32 -15.52 9.53
C LEU A 66 -2.35 -15.00 8.52
N VAL A 67 -3.61 -14.80 8.93
CA VAL A 67 -4.66 -14.21 8.08
C VAL A 67 -4.27 -12.81 7.61
N LEU A 68 -3.71 -11.99 8.50
CA LEU A 68 -3.28 -10.63 8.18
C LEU A 68 -2.12 -10.61 7.16
N MET A 69 -1.15 -11.51 7.31
CA MET A 69 0.00 -11.63 6.41
C MET A 69 -0.38 -12.21 5.05
N VAL A 70 -1.29 -13.19 5.01
CA VAL A 70 -1.87 -13.69 3.75
C VAL A 70 -2.62 -12.57 3.03
N SER A 71 -3.43 -11.77 3.74
CA SER A 71 -4.11 -10.63 3.14
C SER A 71 -3.12 -9.59 2.57
N LEU A 72 -1.99 -9.35 3.26
CA LEU A 72 -0.95 -8.46 2.78
C LEU A 72 -0.33 -8.98 1.47
N ALA A 73 0.03 -10.27 1.42
CA ALA A 73 0.59 -10.88 0.20
C ALA A 73 -0.37 -10.79 -1.00
N LEU A 74 -1.68 -10.94 -0.76
CA LEU A 74 -2.72 -10.85 -1.79
C LEU A 74 -2.91 -9.44 -2.35
N CYS A 75 -2.43 -8.38 -1.66
CA CYS A 75 -2.45 -7.00 -2.16
C CYS A 75 -1.69 -6.86 -3.50
N GLY A 76 -0.70 -7.72 -3.74
CA GLY A 76 0.04 -7.81 -5.01
C GLY A 76 -0.80 -8.18 -6.23
N ILE A 77 -1.81 -9.03 -6.02
CA ILE A 77 -2.48 -9.77 -7.10
C ILE A 77 -3.66 -8.97 -7.65
N PHE A 78 -4.56 -8.50 -6.78
CA PHE A 78 -5.73 -7.70 -7.19
C PHE A 78 -5.84 -6.38 -6.42
N PRO A 79 -5.01 -5.38 -6.78
CA PRO A 79 -5.25 -4.01 -6.34
C PRO A 79 -6.53 -3.47 -6.97
N PRO A 80 -7.41 -2.76 -6.24
CA PRO A 80 -7.27 -2.27 -4.86
C PRO A 80 -8.03 -3.11 -3.80
N TYR A 81 -8.71 -4.20 -4.18
CA TYR A 81 -9.67 -4.87 -3.29
C TYR A 81 -9.00 -5.48 -2.05
N PHE A 82 -7.87 -6.16 -2.23
CA PHE A 82 -7.12 -6.75 -1.11
C PHE A 82 -6.43 -5.70 -0.24
N GLU A 83 -6.13 -4.52 -0.80
CA GLU A 83 -5.56 -3.40 -0.03
C GLU A 83 -6.58 -2.88 0.98
N SER A 84 -7.85 -2.71 0.56
CA SER A 84 -8.94 -2.36 1.46
C SER A 84 -9.23 -3.43 2.50
N LEU A 85 -9.19 -4.72 2.09
CA LEU A 85 -9.37 -5.85 3.01
C LEU A 85 -8.27 -5.86 4.09
N PHE A 86 -7.02 -5.65 3.69
CA PHE A 86 -5.90 -5.60 4.62
C PHE A 86 -6.04 -4.46 5.64
N ILE A 87 -6.46 -3.26 5.20
CA ILE A 87 -6.73 -2.13 6.11
C ILE A 87 -7.84 -2.47 7.10
N LEU A 88 -8.93 -3.09 6.62
CA LEU A 88 -10.05 -3.51 7.47
C LEU A 88 -9.58 -4.53 8.52
N LEU A 89 -8.85 -5.57 8.11
CA LEU A 89 -8.30 -6.57 9.01
C LEU A 89 -7.31 -5.98 10.01
N SER A 90 -6.49 -5.02 9.58
CA SER A 90 -5.56 -4.30 10.47
C SER A 90 -6.31 -3.46 11.52
N SER A 91 -7.45 -2.87 11.14
CA SER A 91 -8.29 -2.10 12.07
C SER A 91 -8.98 -3.02 13.09
N ILE A 92 -9.46 -4.18 12.66
CA ILE A 92 -10.03 -5.21 13.54
C ILE A 92 -8.94 -5.73 14.50
N TYR A 93 -7.74 -6.01 13.99
CA TYR A 93 -6.60 -6.43 14.80
C TYR A 93 -6.27 -5.41 15.88
N PHE A 94 -6.21 -4.13 15.52
CA PHE A 94 -5.98 -3.05 16.48
C PHE A 94 -7.06 -2.99 17.56
N GLY A 95 -8.35 -3.12 17.19
CA GLY A 95 -9.45 -3.12 18.14
C GLY A 95 -9.45 -4.32 19.09
N LEU A 96 -8.95 -5.49 18.66
CA LEU A 96 -8.89 -6.70 19.46
C LEU A 96 -7.67 -6.77 20.39
N PHE A 97 -6.50 -6.35 19.90
CA PHE A 97 -5.22 -6.54 20.60
C PHE A 97 -4.59 -5.25 21.12
N GLY A 98 -5.15 -4.08 20.77
CA GLY A 98 -4.62 -2.77 21.16
C GLY A 98 -3.23 -2.46 20.61
N SER A 99 -2.72 -3.30 19.69
CA SER A 99 -1.40 -3.14 19.09
C SER A 99 -1.50 -2.98 17.57
N LEU A 100 -0.71 -2.05 17.04
CA LEU A 100 -0.54 -1.83 15.61
C LEU A 100 0.86 -2.21 15.12
N THR A 101 1.78 -2.62 16.00
CA THR A 101 3.19 -2.86 15.67
C THR A 101 3.35 -3.83 14.50
N THR A 102 2.53 -4.88 14.50
CA THR A 102 2.55 -5.97 13.53
C THR A 102 2.09 -5.57 12.12
N PRO A 103 0.91 -4.95 11.91
CA PRO A 103 0.49 -4.49 10.58
C PRO A 103 1.23 -3.25 10.08
N THR A 104 1.90 -2.48 10.94
CA THR A 104 2.48 -1.16 10.61
C THR A 104 3.41 -1.20 9.40
N LEU A 105 4.31 -2.19 9.31
CA LEU A 105 5.23 -2.30 8.17
C LEU A 105 4.48 -2.52 6.85
N GLY A 106 3.44 -3.35 6.87
CA GLY A 106 2.55 -3.57 5.72
C GLY A 106 1.82 -2.30 5.30
N ILE A 107 1.39 -1.48 6.28
CA ILE A 107 0.76 -0.18 6.02
C ILE A 107 1.75 0.79 5.38
N TYR A 108 3.01 0.88 5.84
CA TYR A 108 4.02 1.74 5.20
C TYR A 108 4.29 1.34 3.75
N VAL A 109 4.44 0.04 3.49
CA VAL A 109 4.62 -0.46 2.12
C VAL A 109 3.40 -0.15 1.25
N LEU A 110 2.19 -0.32 1.79
CA LEU A 110 0.95 0.03 1.10
C LEU A 110 0.88 1.53 0.76
N VAL A 111 1.18 2.40 1.72
CA VAL A 111 1.24 3.86 1.51
C VAL A 111 2.29 4.21 0.46
N GLY A 112 3.48 3.60 0.53
CA GLY A 112 4.54 3.79 -0.46
C GLY A 112 4.06 3.43 -1.88
N VAL A 113 3.39 2.28 -2.02
CA VAL A 113 2.76 1.89 -3.29
C VAL A 113 1.73 2.92 -3.73
N TRP A 114 0.82 3.36 -2.86
CA TRP A 114 -0.20 4.37 -3.16
C TRP A 114 0.40 5.70 -3.62
N LEU A 115 1.48 6.17 -2.99
CA LEU A 115 2.22 7.34 -3.43
C LEU A 115 2.75 7.18 -4.86
N VAL A 116 3.34 6.01 -5.17
CA VAL A 116 3.82 5.69 -6.53
C VAL A 116 2.66 5.63 -7.53
N ARG A 117 1.45 5.23 -7.12
CA ARG A 117 0.23 5.24 -7.95
C ARG A 117 -0.39 6.62 -8.15
N SER A 118 0.21 7.68 -7.60
CA SER A 118 -0.38 9.03 -7.54
C SER A 118 -1.59 9.16 -6.61
N TRP A 119 -1.76 8.21 -5.70
CA TRP A 119 -2.84 8.21 -4.72
C TRP A 119 -2.38 8.82 -3.40
N ILE A 120 -1.93 10.08 -3.50
CA ILE A 120 -1.23 10.78 -2.42
C ILE A 120 -2.14 11.05 -1.24
N ILE A 121 -3.32 11.63 -1.49
CA ILE A 121 -4.26 12.05 -0.43
C ILE A 121 -4.62 10.87 0.48
N PRO A 122 -5.14 9.72 -0.03
CA PRO A 122 -5.49 8.61 0.83
C PRO A 122 -4.26 7.94 1.46
N GLY A 123 -3.10 7.94 0.78
CA GLY A 123 -1.85 7.43 1.36
C GLY A 123 -1.41 8.22 2.58
N LEU A 124 -1.41 9.55 2.48
CA LEU A 124 -1.06 10.44 3.59
C LEU A 124 -2.09 10.37 4.72
N LEU A 125 -3.38 10.25 4.40
CA LEU A 125 -4.44 10.07 5.40
C LEU A 125 -4.26 8.78 6.19
N LEU A 126 -4.01 7.65 5.50
CA LEU A 126 -3.80 6.36 6.14
C LEU A 126 -2.55 6.38 7.02
N LEU A 127 -1.48 7.00 6.53
CA LEU A 127 -0.23 7.19 7.28
C LEU A 127 -0.48 8.00 8.56
N LEU A 128 -1.16 9.14 8.45
CA LEU A 128 -1.49 10.00 9.59
C LEU A 128 -2.32 9.26 10.64
N VAL A 129 -3.37 8.54 10.22
CA VAL A 129 -4.21 7.76 11.13
C VAL A 129 -3.39 6.67 11.83
N THR A 130 -2.47 6.03 11.11
CA THR A 130 -1.62 4.98 11.68
C THR A 130 -0.66 5.54 12.73
N GLU A 131 -0.02 6.68 12.46
CA GLU A 131 0.91 7.32 13.40
C GLU A 131 0.20 7.87 14.64
N ILE A 132 -0.98 8.48 14.47
CA ILE A 132 -1.82 8.92 15.59
C ILE A 132 -2.21 7.72 16.46
N SER A 133 -2.64 6.62 15.83
CA SER A 133 -3.07 5.42 16.55
C SER A 133 -1.91 4.78 17.32
N LEU A 134 -0.73 4.65 16.68
CA LEU A 134 0.48 4.15 17.33
C LEU A 134 0.93 5.03 18.50
N THR A 135 0.89 6.35 18.34
CA THR A 135 1.27 7.29 19.40
C THR A 135 0.28 7.25 20.56
N ALA A 136 -1.02 7.11 20.28
CA ALA A 136 -2.08 7.08 21.30
C ALA A 136 -2.01 5.84 22.20
N VAL A 137 -1.56 4.69 21.68
CA VAL A 137 -1.43 3.45 22.46
C VAL A 137 -0.01 3.18 22.98
N SER A 138 0.95 4.04 22.65
CA SER A 138 2.36 3.82 23.02
C SER A 138 2.62 4.13 24.49
N PRO A 139 3.35 3.27 25.23
CA PRO A 139 3.87 3.58 26.56
C PRO A 139 4.85 4.76 26.57
N HIS A 140 5.49 5.03 25.43
CA HIS A 140 6.51 6.08 25.27
C HIS A 140 6.17 6.96 24.06
N PRO A 141 5.18 7.85 24.18
CA PRO A 141 4.64 8.60 23.05
C PRO A 141 5.66 9.54 22.40
N SER A 142 6.61 10.09 23.18
CA SER A 142 7.67 10.96 22.66
C SER A 142 8.65 10.20 21.75
N LEU A 143 9.03 8.98 22.15
CA LEU A 143 9.95 8.13 21.38
C LEU A 143 9.24 7.57 20.14
N GLN A 144 7.95 7.24 20.27
CA GLN A 144 7.09 6.86 19.15
C GLN A 144 6.94 7.99 18.13
N ALA A 145 6.77 9.24 18.57
CA ALA A 145 6.65 10.40 17.69
C ALA A 145 7.94 10.64 16.88
N ILE A 146 9.12 10.41 17.48
CA ILE A 146 10.40 10.47 16.74
C ILE A 146 10.45 9.35 15.71
N GLY A 147 10.12 8.11 16.11
CA GLY A 147 10.04 6.97 15.19
C GLY A 147 9.06 7.19 14.04
N ALA A 148 7.92 7.83 14.32
CA ALA A 148 6.90 8.22 13.34
C ALA A 148 7.48 9.17 12.29
N VAL A 149 8.20 10.22 12.70
CA VAL A 149 8.83 11.17 11.76
C VAL A 149 9.80 10.45 10.82
N PHE A 150 10.60 9.52 11.34
CA PHE A 150 11.52 8.74 10.50
C PHE A 150 10.78 7.75 9.58
N GLY A 151 9.86 6.94 10.12
CA GLY A 151 9.12 5.93 9.35
C GLY A 151 8.26 6.55 8.25
N SER A 152 7.43 7.55 8.62
CA SER A 152 6.60 8.30 7.67
C SER A 152 7.45 9.09 6.67
N GLY A 153 8.50 9.77 7.12
CA GLY A 153 9.39 10.57 6.28
C GLY A 153 10.08 9.74 5.21
N VAL A 154 10.65 8.58 5.59
CA VAL A 154 11.28 7.64 4.66
C VAL A 154 10.26 7.10 3.65
N THR A 155 9.07 6.69 4.12
CA THR A 155 8.00 6.17 3.25
C THR A 155 7.57 7.21 2.22
N ILE A 156 7.38 8.46 2.63
CA ILE A 156 6.98 9.56 1.76
C ILE A 156 8.09 9.87 0.74
N ALA A 157 9.32 10.05 1.22
CA ALA A 157 10.46 10.39 0.37
C ALA A 157 10.69 9.31 -0.70
N LEU A 158 10.69 8.03 -0.30
CA LEU A 158 10.91 6.92 -1.21
C LEU A 158 9.76 6.77 -2.22
N GLY A 159 8.51 6.86 -1.76
CA GLY A 159 7.34 6.78 -2.64
C GLY A 159 7.30 7.90 -3.70
N LEU A 160 7.62 9.13 -3.30
CA LEU A 160 7.68 10.27 -4.21
C LEU A 160 8.90 10.21 -5.15
N ALA A 161 10.06 9.79 -4.66
CA ALA A 161 11.26 9.62 -5.50
C ALA A 161 11.02 8.58 -6.61
N ILE A 162 10.49 7.40 -6.26
CA ILE A 162 10.15 6.36 -7.24
C ILE A 162 9.15 6.90 -8.27
N ARG A 163 8.12 7.63 -7.82
CA ARG A 163 7.15 8.27 -8.71
C ARG A 163 7.83 9.25 -9.67
N TYR A 164 8.70 10.11 -9.16
CA TYR A 164 9.43 11.09 -9.96
C TYR A 164 10.27 10.42 -11.05
N PHE A 165 11.04 9.39 -10.70
CA PHE A 165 11.82 8.62 -11.68
C PHE A 165 10.94 7.99 -12.75
N ARG A 166 9.79 7.42 -12.38
CA ARG A 166 8.85 6.83 -13.35
C ARG A 166 8.22 7.85 -14.29
N LEU A 167 7.86 9.02 -13.78
CA LEU A 167 7.33 10.10 -14.62
C LEU A 167 8.39 10.60 -15.59
N LYS A 168 9.64 10.73 -15.13
CA LYS A 168 10.78 11.12 -15.97
C LYS A 168 11.04 10.12 -17.09
N THR A 169 11.07 8.81 -16.78
CA THR A 169 11.28 7.76 -17.80
C THR A 169 10.13 7.66 -18.79
N THR A 170 8.88 7.80 -18.33
CA THR A 170 7.71 7.79 -19.22
C THR A 170 7.76 8.96 -20.20
N LYS A 171 8.09 10.17 -19.74
CA LYS A 171 8.26 11.34 -20.61
C LYS A 171 9.37 11.14 -21.64
N ALA A 172 10.52 10.60 -21.22
CA ALA A 172 11.63 10.30 -22.12
C ALA A 172 11.23 9.28 -23.20
N ASN A 173 10.52 8.22 -22.84
CA ASN A 173 10.04 7.21 -23.79
C ASN A 173 9.01 7.78 -24.78
N THR A 174 8.08 8.60 -24.31
CA THR A 174 7.09 9.24 -25.20
C THR A 174 7.74 10.20 -26.20
N GLN A 175 8.81 10.89 -25.80
CA GLN A 175 9.54 11.81 -26.67
C GLN A 175 10.40 11.05 -27.70
N ALA A 176 11.01 9.94 -27.30
CA ALA A 176 11.72 9.05 -28.22
C ALA A 176 10.77 8.42 -29.25
N GLU A 177 9.57 8.02 -28.85
CA GLU A 177 8.57 7.45 -29.75
C GLU A 177 7.99 8.50 -30.71
N HIS A 178 7.73 9.72 -30.26
CA HIS A 178 7.36 10.82 -31.13
C HIS A 178 8.45 11.16 -32.16
N SER A 179 9.71 11.20 -31.72
CA SER A 179 10.85 11.45 -32.62
C SER A 179 10.98 10.34 -33.67
N ARG A 180 10.81 9.06 -33.28
CA ARG A 180 10.78 7.94 -34.23
C ARG A 180 9.68 8.07 -35.27
N ARG A 181 8.45 8.38 -34.84
CA ARG A 181 7.30 8.53 -35.76
C ARG A 181 7.48 9.72 -36.71
N GLN A 182 8.07 10.82 -36.25
CA GLN A 182 8.40 11.97 -37.11
C GLN A 182 9.47 11.62 -38.15
N THR A 183 10.51 10.87 -37.77
CA THR A 183 11.53 10.40 -38.71
C THR A 183 10.97 9.39 -39.72
N GLU A 184 10.04 8.52 -39.31
CA GLU A 184 9.35 7.59 -40.21
C GLU A 184 8.40 8.29 -41.18
N GLN A 185 7.73 9.36 -40.74
CA GLN A 185 6.88 10.19 -41.60
C GLN A 185 7.69 11.05 -42.58
N ALA A 186 8.86 11.55 -42.18
CA ALA A 186 9.75 12.32 -43.05
C ALA A 186 10.50 11.45 -44.08
N ARG A 187 10.52 10.12 -43.90
CA ARG A 187 11.13 9.14 -44.82
C ARG A 187 10.15 8.61 -45.88
N ARG A 188 8.85 8.87 -45.74
CA ARG A 188 7.80 8.51 -46.70
C ARG A 188 7.48 9.71 -47.57
#